data_AF-A0A258AGX1-F1
#
_entry.id   AF-A0A258AGX1-F1
#
_cell.length_a   1.000
_cell.length_b   1.000
_cell.length_c   1.000
_cell.angle_alpha   90.00
_cell.angle_beta   90.00
_cell.angle_gamma   90.00
#
_symmetry.space_group_name_H-M   'P 1'
#
loop_
_entity.id
_entity.type
_entity.pdbx_description
1 polymer ?
#
loop_
_entity_poly.entity_id
_entity_poly.type
_entity_poly.pdbx_seq_one_letter_code
_entity_poly.pdbx_strand_id
1 'polypeptide(L)'
;MSMVLHRLRNGLIYSQAFAEYLQSKHGSEAIGHPGDVLHIDYVRCNQGELSGQEWCQLTWISGAQAATEHRHQIGGTEVYIHKQAIRGLKNRLLHFDGTKVVVKQ
;
A
#
# COMPACT_ATOMS: atom_id res chain seq x y z
N MET A 1 10.32 -18.43 11.26
CA MET A 1 10.41 -16.97 11.49
C MET A 1 9.02 -16.45 11.79
N SER A 2 8.82 -15.75 12.91
CA SER A 2 7.53 -15.14 13.27
C SER A 2 7.22 -13.95 12.36
N MET A 3 6.00 -13.87 11.83
CA MET A 3 5.57 -12.73 11.02
C MET A 3 5.37 -11.50 11.93
N VAL A 4 6.15 -10.45 11.71
CA VAL A 4 6.01 -9.18 12.42
C VAL A 4 4.95 -8.32 11.73
N LEU A 5 3.96 -7.87 12.49
CA LEU A 5 2.82 -7.08 12.02
C LEU A 5 2.81 -5.71 12.69
N HIS A 6 2.50 -4.69 11.89
CA HIS A 6 2.38 -3.31 12.31
C HIS A 6 0.98 -2.81 11.98
N ARG A 7 0.46 -1.88 12.79
CA ARG A 7 -0.89 -1.32 12.60
C ARG A 7 -0.81 0.20 12.55
N LEU A 8 -1.34 0.77 11.47
CA LEU A 8 -1.52 2.22 11.35
C LEU A 8 -2.72 2.69 12.19
N ARG A 9 -2.72 3.97 12.55
CA ARG A 9 -3.82 4.62 13.31
C ARG A 9 -5.18 4.50 12.63
N ASN A 10 -5.19 4.45 11.30
CA ASN A 10 -6.41 4.29 10.48
C ASN A 10 -6.94 2.83 10.44
N GLY A 11 -6.22 1.88 11.03
CA GLY A 11 -6.61 0.47 11.15
C GLY A 11 -6.07 -0.44 10.05
N LEU A 12 -5.31 0.07 9.07
CA LEU A 12 -4.54 -0.74 8.13
C LEU A 12 -3.49 -1.55 8.91
N ILE A 13 -3.36 -2.84 8.59
CA ILE A 13 -2.31 -3.70 9.13
C ILE A 13 -1.33 -4.00 7.99
N TYR A 14 -0.04 -3.99 8.26
CA TYR A 14 0.97 -4.39 7.29
C TYR A 14 2.03 -5.28 7.92
N SER A 15 2.57 -6.20 7.12
CA SER A 15 3.71 -7.02 7.53
C SER A 15 5.05 -6.30 7.33
N GLN A 16 6.06 -6.70 8.09
CA GLN A 16 7.44 -6.22 7.88
C GLN A 16 7.92 -6.44 6.43
N ALA A 17 7.63 -7.61 5.84
CA ALA A 17 7.98 -7.92 4.44
C ALA A 17 7.38 -6.92 3.44
N PHE A 18 6.18 -6.40 3.72
CA PHE A 18 5.56 -5.38 2.88
C PHE A 18 6.27 -4.02 3.00
N ALA A 19 6.69 -3.64 4.21
CA ALA A 19 7.46 -2.41 4.42
C ALA A 19 8.83 -2.46 3.71
N GLU A 20 9.52 -3.59 3.79
CA GLU A 20 10.80 -3.82 3.10
C GLU A 20 10.63 -3.77 1.58
N TYR A 21 9.57 -4.39 1.06
CA TYR A 21 9.21 -4.31 -0.35
C TYR A 21 8.97 -2.87 -0.81
N LEU A 22 8.22 -2.07 -0.05
CA LEU A 22 7.99 -0.66 -0.36
C LEU A 22 9.28 0.16 -0.34
N GLN A 23 10.14 -0.07 0.64
CA GLN A 23 11.43 0.61 0.73
C GLN A 23 12.35 0.27 -0.45
N SER A 24 12.41 -1.00 -0.84
CA SER A 24 13.17 -1.44 -2.00
C SER A 24 12.62 -0.85 -3.30
N LYS A 25 11.30 -0.89 -3.53
CA LYS A 25 10.66 -0.30 -4.71
C LYS A 25 10.90 1.22 -4.78
N HIS A 26 10.70 1.92 -3.66
CA HIS A 26 10.98 3.35 -3.58
C HIS A 26 12.44 3.65 -3.89
N GLY A 27 13.39 2.95 -3.26
CA GLY A 27 14.83 3.17 -3.50
C GLY A 27 15.25 2.96 -4.96
N SER A 28 14.69 1.94 -5.62
CA SER A 28 15.02 1.62 -7.02
C SER A 28 14.38 2.57 -8.03
N GLU A 29 13.15 3.04 -7.77
CA GLU A 29 12.36 3.81 -8.75
C GLU A 29 12.38 5.32 -8.48
N ALA A 30 12.67 5.78 -7.26
CA ALA A 30 12.56 7.19 -6.88
C ALA A 30 13.40 8.15 -7.72
N ILE A 31 14.52 7.70 -8.29
CA ILE A 31 15.37 8.53 -9.17
C ILE A 31 14.59 8.97 -10.41
N GLY A 32 13.68 8.14 -10.94
CA GLY A 32 12.82 8.45 -12.08
C GLY A 32 11.57 9.25 -11.72
N HIS A 33 11.32 9.48 -10.42
CA HIS A 33 10.07 10.01 -9.88
C HIS A 33 10.30 11.16 -8.89
N PRO A 34 11.02 12.23 -9.29
CA PRO A 34 11.36 13.33 -8.38
C PRO A 34 10.12 14.11 -7.96
N GLY A 35 9.85 14.16 -6.64
CA GLY A 35 8.69 14.87 -6.09
C GLY A 35 7.36 14.11 -6.21
N ASP A 36 7.38 12.88 -6.72
CA ASP A 36 6.25 11.97 -6.71
C ASP A 36 6.21 11.18 -5.39
N VAL A 37 5.06 10.58 -5.11
CA VAL A 37 4.85 9.70 -3.96
C VAL A 37 4.24 8.37 -4.44
N LEU A 38 4.62 7.28 -3.77
CA LEU A 38 4.01 5.98 -4.01
C LEU A 38 2.56 5.97 -3.50
N HIS A 39 1.63 5.76 -4.42
CA HIS A 39 0.21 5.57 -4.15
C HIS A 39 -0.11 4.09 -4.00
N ILE A 40 -0.75 3.72 -2.88
CA ILE A 40 -1.36 2.42 -2.70
C ILE A 40 -2.82 2.49 -3.14
N ASP A 41 -3.12 1.87 -4.27
CA ASP A 41 -4.50 1.72 -4.75
C ASP A 41 -5.05 0.35 -4.33
N TYR A 42 -6.28 0.33 -3.83
CA TYR A 42 -6.97 -0.89 -3.40
C TYR A 42 -8.10 -1.19 -4.36
N VAL A 43 -7.97 -2.32 -5.05
CA VAL A 43 -8.94 -2.78 -6.03
C VAL A 43 -9.66 -3.98 -5.47
N ARG A 44 -10.99 -3.91 -5.47
CA ARG A 44 -11.88 -5.02 -5.13
C ARG A 44 -12.95 -5.15 -6.20
N CYS A 45 -13.04 -6.32 -6.81
CA CYS A 45 -14.04 -6.61 -7.83
C CYS A 45 -15.31 -7.15 -7.16
N ASN A 46 -16.43 -6.44 -7.34
CA ASN A 46 -17.72 -6.86 -6.79
C ASN A 46 -18.60 -7.59 -7.82
N GLN A 47 -18.22 -7.60 -9.10
CA GLN A 47 -18.97 -8.18 -10.22
C GLN A 47 -18.01 -8.66 -11.31
N GLY A 48 -18.50 -9.51 -12.22
CA GLY A 48 -17.74 -10.10 -13.33
C GLY A 48 -16.97 -11.36 -12.95
N GLU A 49 -16.15 -11.86 -13.87
CA GLU A 49 -15.37 -13.10 -13.69
C GLU A 49 -14.37 -13.03 -12.52
N LEU A 50 -13.94 -11.81 -12.18
CA LEU A 50 -13.02 -11.55 -11.07
C LEU A 50 -13.77 -11.20 -9.76
N SER A 51 -15.08 -11.39 -9.70
CA SER A 51 -15.87 -11.07 -8.51
C SER A 51 -15.33 -11.79 -7.26
N GLY A 52 -15.17 -11.04 -6.17
CA GLY A 52 -14.60 -11.53 -4.92
C GLY A 52 -13.08 -11.41 -4.83
N GLN A 53 -12.39 -11.10 -5.93
CA GLN A 53 -10.95 -10.84 -5.89
C GLN A 53 -10.65 -9.44 -5.39
N GLU A 54 -9.56 -9.34 -4.63
CA GLU A 54 -9.03 -8.08 -4.10
C GLU A 54 -7.50 -8.07 -4.15
N TRP A 55 -6.92 -6.92 -4.49
CA TRP A 55 -5.48 -6.73 -4.52
C TRP A 55 -5.10 -5.27 -4.29
N CYS A 56 -3.82 -5.02 -4.05
CA CYS A 56 -3.26 -3.68 -4.01
C CYS A 56 -2.31 -3.45 -5.17
N GLN A 57 -2.37 -2.25 -5.74
CA GLN A 57 -1.44 -1.79 -6.76
C GLN A 57 -0.62 -0.62 -6.21
N LEU A 58 0.60 -0.51 -6.72
CA LEU A 58 1.51 0.58 -6.39
C LEU A 58 1.77 1.39 -7.65
N THR A 59 1.43 2.66 -7.62
CA THR A 59 1.66 3.60 -8.73
C THR A 59 2.34 4.86 -8.20
N TRP A 60 3.13 5.52 -9.03
CA TRP A 60 3.68 6.84 -8.69
C TRP A 60 2.68 7.91 -9.09
N ILE A 61 2.40 8.83 -8.18
CA ILE A 61 1.57 10.00 -8.45
C ILE A 61 2.33 11.27 -8.08
N SER A 62 2.01 12.38 -8.75
CA SER A 62 2.61 13.66 -8.43
C SER A 62 2.33 14.04 -6.98
N GLY A 63 3.39 14.35 -6.23
CA GLY A 63 3.28 14.81 -4.84
C GLY A 63 2.44 16.08 -4.70
N ALA A 64 2.38 16.92 -5.75
CA ALA A 64 1.54 18.10 -5.79
C ALA A 64 0.03 17.78 -5.78
N GLN A 65 -0.36 16.61 -6.30
CA GLN A 65 -1.74 16.13 -6.31
C GLN A 65 -2.08 15.25 -5.10
N ALA A 66 -1.06 14.77 -4.40
CA ALA A 66 -1.20 13.91 -3.23
C ALA A 66 -1.39 14.74 -1.95
N ALA A 67 -2.65 14.96 -1.59
CA ALA A 67 -3.06 15.66 -0.37
C ALA A 67 -2.36 15.07 0.88
N THR A 68 -1.76 15.94 1.70
CA THR A 68 -0.92 15.55 2.83
C THR A 68 -1.67 14.75 3.89
N GLU A 69 -2.98 14.97 4.06
CA GLU A 69 -3.80 14.22 5.04
C GLU A 69 -3.99 12.73 4.67
N HIS A 70 -3.66 12.36 3.44
CA HIS A 70 -3.75 10.99 2.93
C HIS A 70 -2.38 10.32 2.82
N ARG A 71 -1.32 11.00 3.29
CA ARG A 71 0.01 10.44 3.36
C ARG A 71 0.21 9.70 4.68
N HIS A 72 0.86 8.57 4.59
CA HIS A 72 1.09 7.66 5.69
C HIS A 72 2.51 7.11 5.65
N GLN A 73 3.11 6.95 6.82
CA GLN A 73 4.42 6.34 6.95
C GLN A 73 4.25 4.82 7.11
N ILE A 74 4.81 4.03 6.18
CA ILE A 74 4.90 2.57 6.29
C ILE A 74 6.37 2.19 6.31
N GLY A 75 6.85 1.76 7.49
CA GLY A 75 8.29 1.62 7.72
C GLY A 75 9.03 2.93 7.44
N GLY A 76 10.03 2.88 6.56
CA GLY A 76 10.82 4.05 6.13
C GLY A 76 10.25 4.83 4.94
N THR A 77 9.14 4.39 4.33
CA THR A 77 8.61 4.97 3.09
C THR A 77 7.33 5.76 3.34
N GLU A 78 7.27 6.99 2.83
CA GLU A 78 6.03 7.77 2.73
C GLU A 78 5.19 7.23 1.55
N VAL A 79 3.93 6.90 1.83
CA VAL A 79 2.97 6.46 0.82
C VAL A 79 1.70 7.30 0.89
N TYR A 80 1.09 7.55 -0.25
CA TYR A 80 -0.25 8.11 -0.33
C TYR A 80 -1.27 6.97 -0.39
N ILE A 81 -2.33 7.06 0.41
CA ILE A 81 -3.45 6.11 0.37
C ILE A 81 -4.74 6.91 0.44
N HIS A 82 -5.53 6.89 -0.64
CA HIS A 82 -6.79 7.61 -0.67
C HIS A 82 -7.75 7.10 0.42
N LYS A 83 -8.57 8.01 0.99
CA LYS A 83 -9.49 7.70 2.09
C LYS A 83 -10.43 6.51 1.81
N GLN A 84 -10.80 6.29 0.55
CA GLN A 84 -11.65 5.16 0.15
C GLN A 84 -10.89 3.83 0.23
N ALA A 85 -9.64 3.78 -0.23
CA ALA A 85 -8.78 2.62 -0.11
C ALA A 85 -8.54 2.27 1.38
N ILE A 86 -8.27 3.27 2.22
CA ILE A 86 -8.16 3.07 3.68
C ILE A 86 -9.41 2.43 4.29
N ARG A 87 -10.62 2.84 3.86
CA ARG A 87 -11.86 2.23 4.35
C ARG A 87 -11.96 0.76 3.95
N GLY A 88 -11.60 0.43 2.70
CA GLY A 88 -11.58 -0.96 2.21
C GLY A 88 -10.54 -1.83 2.91
N LEU A 89 -9.40 -1.24 3.25
CA LEU A 89 -8.27 -1.91 3.89
C LEU A 89 -8.31 -1.90 5.44
N LYS A 90 -9.34 -1.30 6.04
CA LYS A 90 -9.46 -1.22 7.50
C LYS A 90 -9.54 -2.63 8.10
N ASN A 91 -8.67 -2.93 9.05
CA ASN A 91 -8.50 -4.25 9.65
C ASN A 91 -8.09 -5.35 8.64
N ARG A 92 -7.52 -4.98 7.49
CA ARG A 92 -6.91 -5.91 6.54
C ARG A 92 -5.40 -5.86 6.65
N LEU A 93 -4.77 -6.99 6.37
CA LEU A 93 -3.31 -7.13 6.33
C LEU A 93 -2.81 -6.98 4.90
N LEU A 94 -1.93 -6.00 4.68
CA LEU A 94 -1.07 -5.92 3.49
C LEU A 94 0.20 -6.73 3.71
N HIS A 95 0.43 -7.68 2.82
CA HIS A 95 1.58 -8.55 2.88
C HIS A 95 2.21 -8.73 1.51
N PHE A 96 3.54 -8.76 1.46
CA PHE A 96 4.28 -9.17 0.27
C PHE A 96 4.64 -10.65 0.42
N ASP A 97 4.14 -11.50 -0.48
CA ASP A 97 4.35 -12.95 -0.43
C ASP A 97 5.67 -13.42 -1.09
N GLY A 98 6.50 -12.46 -1.56
CA GLY A 98 7.70 -12.72 -2.34
C GLY A 98 7.52 -12.44 -3.84
N THR A 99 6.29 -12.39 -4.33
CA THR A 99 5.98 -12.11 -5.74
C THR A 99 5.08 -10.89 -5.89
N LYS A 100 4.05 -10.76 -5.04
CA LYS A 100 3.07 -9.68 -5.14
C LYS A 100 2.56 -9.24 -3.78
N VAL A 101 1.93 -8.07 -3.77
CA VAL A 101 1.20 -7.56 -2.61
C VAL A 101 -0.17 -8.23 -2.56
N VAL A 102 -0.47 -8.90 -1.46
CA VAL A 102 -1.75 -9.55 -1.19
C VAL A 102 -2.45 -8.87 -0.03
N VAL A 103 -3.78 -8.85 -0.10
CA VAL A 103 -4.66 -8.39 0.98
C VAL A 103 -5.20 -9.63 1.70
N LYS A 104 -5.00 -9.70 3.01
CA LYS A 104 -5.47 -10.79 3.87
C LYS A 104 -6.50 -10.27 4.88
N GLN A 105 -7.49 -11.10 5.20
CA GLN A 105 -8.49 -10.82 6.22
C GLN A 105 -8.00 -11.13 7.62
#